data_AF-A0A7X1WI47-F1
#
_entry.id   AF-A0A7X1WI47-F1
#
_cell.length_a   1.000
_cell.length_b   1.000
_cell.length_c   1.000
_cell.angle_alpha   90.00
_cell.angle_beta   90.00
_cell.angle_gamma   90.00
#
_symmetry.space_group_name_H-M   'P 1'
#
loop_
_entity.id
_entity.type
_entity.pdbx_description
1 polymer ?
#
loop_
_entity_poly.entity_id
_entity_poly.type
_entity_poly.pdbx_seq_one_letter_code
_entity_poly.pdbx_strand_id
1 'polypeptide(L)'
;MNIFRITIIIFFLLTTAGCSTTLDPPRLTQKTYDFLAKEPVRCRNLGKDNYAGCIDEEANPGRECLIYVLGGHLSSRVDESCVAKEYPECYNRSTNKVSQKCIGGIADLKNKKRQELEEKKRRDLNEAKLEREETIAKTQKAQAEYKRSPNGIAERKKLEADYKKIVKSCNYFLSDILSKKPLKEASVFDAVETMPNVVMCTYQATIPGVYVDIPTIITITGNTQNGVYEYLQPR
;
A
#
# COMPACT_ATOMS: atom_id res chain seq x y z
N MET A 1 -80.85 18.40 -37.83
CA MET A 1 -79.53 18.89 -37.37
C MET A 1 -79.07 18.20 -36.07
N ASN A 2 -79.15 16.87 -35.95
CA ASN A 2 -78.70 16.16 -34.73
C ASN A 2 -77.81 14.93 -35.00
N ILE A 3 -77.52 14.59 -36.25
CA ILE A 3 -76.70 13.42 -36.59
C ILE A 3 -75.20 13.77 -36.67
N PHE A 4 -74.86 15.03 -36.95
CA PHE A 4 -73.46 15.50 -37.06
C PHE A 4 -72.77 15.78 -35.71
N ARG A 5 -73.52 15.85 -34.60
CA ARG A 5 -72.96 16.08 -33.26
C ARG A 5 -72.66 14.79 -32.49
N ILE A 6 -73.23 13.66 -32.89
CA ILE A 6 -73.01 12.37 -32.22
C ILE A 6 -71.69 11.71 -32.70
N THR A 7 -71.29 11.94 -33.95
CA THR A 7 -70.03 11.39 -34.52
C THR A 7 -68.78 12.03 -33.93
N ILE A 8 -68.82 13.31 -33.52
CA ILE A 8 -67.64 13.99 -32.93
C ILE A 8 -67.40 13.56 -31.48
N ILE A 9 -68.46 13.21 -30.74
CA ILE A 9 -68.33 12.74 -29.35
C ILE A 9 -67.81 11.30 -29.31
N ILE A 10 -68.14 10.45 -30.29
CA ILE A 10 -67.64 9.07 -30.37
C ILE A 10 -66.17 9.02 -30.83
N PHE A 11 -65.73 9.93 -31.71
CA PHE A 11 -64.30 10.01 -32.09
C PHE A 11 -63.40 10.58 -30.99
N PHE A 12 -63.92 11.44 -30.10
CA PHE A 12 -63.18 11.94 -28.93
C PHE A 12 -63.14 10.97 -27.74
N LEU A 13 -64.07 10.01 -27.67
CA LEU A 13 -64.09 8.97 -26.63
C LEU A 13 -63.30 7.70 -27.00
N LEU A 14 -62.98 7.51 -28.28
CA LEU A 14 -62.16 6.38 -28.74
C LEU A 14 -60.65 6.66 -28.78
N THR A 15 -60.21 7.90 -28.54
CA THR A 15 -58.78 8.26 -28.49
C THR A 15 -58.19 8.28 -27.08
N THR A 16 -58.98 8.06 -26.03
CA THR A 16 -58.48 7.93 -24.65
C THR A 16 -58.46 6.49 -24.11
N ALA A 17 -58.87 5.51 -24.92
CA ALA A 17 -58.62 4.09 -24.68
C ALA A 17 -57.40 3.58 -25.47
N GLY A 18 -56.49 4.47 -25.86
CA GLY A 18 -55.11 4.10 -26.10
C GLY A 18 -54.53 3.65 -24.76
N CYS A 19 -54.61 2.35 -24.48
CA CYS A 19 -53.71 1.70 -23.54
C CYS A 19 -52.28 2.07 -23.97
N SER A 20 -51.74 3.14 -23.40
CA SER A 20 -50.31 3.34 -23.30
C SER A 20 -49.81 2.28 -22.33
N THR A 21 -49.76 1.04 -22.82
CA THR A 21 -48.73 0.10 -22.41
C THR A 21 -47.42 0.60 -23.00
N THR A 22 -47.01 1.81 -22.60
CA THR A 22 -45.60 2.02 -22.31
C THR A 22 -45.28 0.95 -21.28
N LEU A 23 -44.83 -0.20 -21.77
CA LEU A 23 -44.08 -1.17 -21.00
C LEU A 23 -42.93 -0.36 -20.39
N ASP A 24 -43.16 0.21 -19.22
CA ASP A 24 -42.07 0.52 -18.31
C ASP A 24 -41.46 -0.86 -18.03
N PRO A 25 -40.27 -1.18 -18.57
CA PRO A 25 -39.60 -2.40 -18.18
C PRO A 25 -39.50 -2.36 -16.65
N PRO A 26 -39.77 -3.46 -15.94
CA PRO A 26 -39.79 -3.48 -14.49
C PRO A 26 -38.51 -2.83 -13.97
N ARG A 27 -38.64 -1.64 -13.36
CA ARG A 27 -37.49 -0.90 -12.85
C ARG A 27 -36.80 -1.81 -11.84
N LEU A 28 -35.54 -2.15 -12.12
CA LEU A 28 -34.72 -2.92 -11.20
C LEU A 28 -34.57 -2.13 -9.90
N THR A 29 -34.62 -2.81 -8.77
CA THR A 29 -34.21 -2.17 -7.52
C THR A 29 -32.72 -1.82 -7.61
N GLN A 30 -32.31 -0.68 -7.05
CA GLN A 30 -30.90 -0.25 -7.02
C GLN A 30 -29.98 -1.36 -6.46
N LYS A 31 -30.48 -2.12 -5.48
CA LYS A 31 -29.79 -3.25 -4.86
C LYS A 31 -29.55 -4.42 -5.82
N THR A 32 -30.56 -4.78 -6.62
CA THR A 32 -30.42 -5.81 -7.68
C THR A 32 -29.43 -5.34 -8.73
N TYR A 33 -29.48 -4.06 -9.08
CA TYR A 33 -28.57 -3.45 -10.03
C TYR A 33 -27.12 -3.47 -9.53
N ASP A 34 -26.87 -3.01 -8.31
CA ASP A 34 -25.53 -2.97 -7.70
C ASP A 34 -24.93 -4.37 -7.48
N PHE A 35 -25.77 -5.38 -7.29
CA PHE A 35 -25.32 -6.77 -7.11
C PHE A 35 -24.93 -7.43 -8.43
N LEU A 36 -25.72 -7.22 -9.48
CA LEU A 36 -25.43 -7.73 -10.82
C LEU A 36 -24.25 -6.96 -11.44
N ALA A 37 -24.10 -5.68 -11.12
CA ALA A 37 -22.93 -4.91 -11.51
C ALA A 37 -21.64 -5.46 -10.86
N LYS A 38 -20.74 -5.99 -11.69
CA LYS A 38 -19.40 -6.47 -11.30
C LYS A 38 -18.51 -5.39 -10.63
N GLU A 39 -18.85 -4.11 -10.82
CA GLU A 39 -18.22 -2.97 -10.13
C GLU A 39 -19.27 -2.11 -9.45
N PRO A 40 -18.99 -1.58 -8.24
CA PRO A 40 -19.88 -0.62 -7.59
C PRO A 40 -20.06 0.61 -8.49
N VAL A 41 -21.30 1.08 -8.63
CA VAL A 41 -21.70 2.24 -9.45
C VAL A 41 -20.94 3.55 -9.09
N ARG A 42 -20.15 3.54 -8.02
CA ARG A 42 -19.37 4.65 -7.47
C ARG A 42 -18.03 4.94 -8.17
N CYS A 43 -17.73 4.35 -9.33
CA CYS A 43 -16.57 4.78 -10.14
C CYS A 43 -16.79 6.09 -10.92
N ARG A 44 -17.96 6.74 -10.81
CA ARG A 44 -18.27 7.94 -11.61
C ARG A 44 -17.64 9.26 -11.16
N ASN A 45 -17.01 9.35 -9.98
CA ASN A 45 -16.60 10.66 -9.42
C ASN A 45 -15.12 10.80 -9.05
N LEU A 46 -14.24 9.87 -9.44
CA LEU A 46 -12.81 10.03 -9.20
C LEU A 46 -12.11 10.31 -10.53
N GLY A 47 -11.56 11.52 -10.63
CA GLY A 47 -10.78 11.99 -11.77
C GLY A 47 -9.70 11.00 -12.18
N LYS A 48 -9.29 11.12 -13.44
CA LYS A 48 -8.47 10.19 -14.22
C LYS A 48 -7.11 9.78 -13.61
N ASP A 49 -6.71 10.36 -12.48
CA ASP A 49 -5.35 10.24 -11.95
C ASP A 49 -5.20 9.23 -10.80
N ASN A 50 -6.28 8.59 -10.34
CA ASN A 50 -6.22 7.52 -9.32
C ASN A 50 -6.47 6.10 -9.90
N TYR A 51 -6.23 5.92 -11.20
CA TYR A 51 -6.59 4.76 -12.03
C TYR A 51 -5.71 3.50 -11.85
N ALA A 52 -5.24 3.17 -10.65
CA ALA A 52 -4.52 1.91 -10.43
C ALA A 52 -5.44 0.69 -10.14
N GLY A 53 -6.76 0.82 -10.30
CA GLY A 53 -7.72 -0.26 -9.99
C GLY A 53 -8.96 -0.35 -10.89
N CYS A 54 -9.05 0.44 -11.97
CA CYS A 54 -10.08 0.31 -12.99
C CYS A 54 -9.36 -0.13 -14.27
N ILE A 55 -9.14 -1.43 -14.41
CA ILE A 55 -8.41 -2.00 -15.54
C ILE A 55 -9.34 -2.09 -16.75
N ASP A 56 -8.93 -1.41 -17.81
CA ASP A 56 -9.27 -1.50 -19.23
C ASP A 56 -10.58 -2.18 -19.67
N GLU A 57 -11.43 -1.34 -20.24
CA GLU A 57 -12.76 -1.59 -20.78
C GLU A 57 -12.79 -2.32 -22.15
N GLU A 58 -11.67 -2.82 -22.69
CA GLU A 58 -11.62 -3.18 -24.12
C GLU A 58 -11.86 -4.66 -24.47
N ALA A 59 -11.98 -5.59 -23.51
CA ALA A 59 -12.13 -7.02 -23.85
C ALA A 59 -13.54 -7.62 -23.63
N ASN A 60 -14.40 -7.07 -22.76
CA ASN A 60 -15.77 -7.59 -22.53
C ASN A 60 -16.60 -6.61 -21.66
N PRO A 61 -17.52 -5.79 -22.21
CA PRO A 61 -18.27 -4.78 -21.45
C PRO A 61 -19.52 -5.38 -20.77
N GLY A 62 -19.36 -6.47 -20.02
CA GLY A 62 -20.43 -7.13 -19.29
C GLY A 62 -20.21 -7.07 -17.78
N ARG A 63 -20.55 -5.93 -17.15
CA ARG A 63 -20.65 -5.86 -15.68
C ARG A 63 -21.90 -6.66 -15.30
N GLU A 64 -21.67 -7.84 -14.73
CA GLU A 64 -22.44 -9.10 -14.84
C GLU A 64 -23.97 -9.03 -15.02
N CYS A 65 -24.46 -9.74 -16.05
CA CYS A 65 -25.86 -9.86 -16.42
C CYS A 65 -26.65 -8.55 -16.59
N LEU A 66 -25.97 -7.43 -16.87
CA LEU A 66 -26.60 -6.18 -17.29
C LEU A 66 -26.26 -5.88 -18.76
N ILE A 67 -27.27 -5.55 -19.55
CA ILE A 67 -27.18 -5.10 -20.95
C ILE A 67 -27.33 -3.58 -20.96
N TYR A 68 -26.35 -2.88 -21.52
CA TYR A 68 -26.44 -1.44 -21.78
C TYR A 68 -26.90 -1.18 -23.22
N VAL A 69 -27.96 -0.38 -23.39
CA VAL A 69 -28.37 0.10 -24.71
C VAL A 69 -27.69 1.45 -24.96
N LEU A 70 -26.82 1.52 -25.97
CA LEU A 70 -26.17 2.77 -26.39
C LEU A 70 -27.17 3.63 -27.18
N GLY A 71 -27.65 4.71 -26.57
CA GLY A 71 -28.54 5.68 -27.21
C GLY A 71 -29.15 6.67 -26.23
N GLY A 72 -28.46 7.78 -25.95
CA GLY A 72 -28.99 9.01 -25.32
C GLY A 72 -29.36 8.98 -23.84
N HIS A 73 -29.86 7.86 -23.33
CA HIS A 73 -30.10 7.61 -21.91
C HIS A 73 -29.57 6.21 -21.58
N LEU A 74 -28.65 6.09 -20.62
CA LEU A 74 -28.19 4.77 -20.15
C LEU A 74 -29.39 3.99 -19.58
N SER A 75 -30.04 3.19 -20.42
CA SER A 75 -31.01 2.17 -20.03
C SER A 75 -30.24 0.87 -19.88
N SER A 76 -30.09 0.43 -18.64
CA SER A 76 -29.55 -0.88 -18.30
C SER A 76 -30.69 -1.87 -18.11
N ARG A 77 -30.68 -2.97 -18.87
CA ARG A 77 -31.62 -4.10 -18.72
C ARG A 77 -30.89 -5.30 -18.13
N VAL A 78 -31.61 -6.23 -17.51
CA VAL A 78 -31.01 -7.51 -17.10
C VAL A 78 -30.88 -8.41 -18.32
N ASP A 79 -29.70 -9.00 -18.51
CA ASP A 79 -29.51 -10.14 -19.39
C ASP A 79 -30.09 -11.38 -18.71
N GLU A 80 -31.32 -11.72 -19.06
CA GLU A 80 -32.03 -12.87 -18.49
C GLU A 80 -31.33 -14.20 -18.81
N SER A 81 -30.61 -14.30 -19.94
CA SER A 81 -29.85 -15.49 -20.31
C SER A 81 -28.60 -15.64 -19.43
N CYS A 82 -27.95 -14.53 -19.11
CA CYS A 82 -26.86 -14.50 -18.14
C CYS A 82 -27.34 -14.86 -16.73
N VAL A 83 -28.46 -14.28 -16.25
CA VAL A 83 -29.00 -14.61 -14.93
C VAL A 83 -29.44 -16.07 -14.86
N ALA A 84 -30.02 -16.62 -15.93
CA ALA A 84 -30.38 -18.03 -15.98
C ALA A 84 -29.17 -18.98 -15.86
N LYS A 85 -27.97 -18.50 -16.23
CA LYS A 85 -26.72 -19.26 -16.13
C LYS A 85 -26.04 -19.11 -14.77
N GLU A 86 -25.95 -17.89 -14.27
CA GLU A 86 -25.22 -17.57 -13.02
C GLU A 86 -26.09 -17.75 -11.75
N TYR A 87 -27.40 -17.53 -11.87
CA TYR A 87 -28.38 -17.62 -10.78
C TYR A 87 -29.64 -18.37 -11.25
N PRO A 88 -29.53 -19.64 -11.68
CA PRO A 88 -30.63 -20.42 -12.24
C PRO A 88 -31.85 -20.52 -11.29
N GLU A 89 -31.62 -20.49 -9.98
CA GLU A 89 -32.66 -20.48 -8.95
C GLU A 89 -33.53 -19.22 -8.95
N CYS A 90 -33.01 -18.11 -9.52
CA CYS A 90 -33.71 -16.84 -9.62
C CYS A 90 -34.38 -16.64 -10.99
N TYR A 91 -34.27 -17.60 -11.91
CA TYR A 91 -34.84 -17.52 -13.26
C TYR A 91 -36.04 -18.45 -13.44
N ASN A 92 -37.18 -17.91 -13.88
CA ASN A 92 -38.37 -18.69 -14.19
C ASN A 92 -38.43 -19.02 -15.70
N ARG A 93 -38.06 -20.25 -16.05
CA ARG A 93 -38.06 -20.77 -17.43
C ARG A 93 -39.42 -20.72 -18.12
N SER A 94 -40.52 -20.83 -17.39
CA SER A 94 -41.88 -20.83 -17.97
C SER A 94 -42.36 -19.45 -18.38
N THR A 95 -41.77 -18.39 -17.81
CA THR A 95 -42.17 -17.00 -18.09
C THR A 95 -41.05 -16.16 -18.69
N ASN A 96 -39.85 -16.74 -18.85
CA ASN A 96 -38.62 -16.04 -19.21
C ASN A 96 -38.42 -14.77 -18.37
N LYS A 97 -38.53 -14.88 -17.04
CA LYS A 97 -38.41 -13.72 -16.13
C LYS A 97 -37.47 -14.00 -14.96
N VAL A 98 -36.76 -12.95 -14.53
CA VAL A 98 -35.88 -12.96 -13.35
C VAL A 98 -36.62 -12.48 -12.09
N SER A 99 -36.50 -13.24 -11.01
CA SER A 99 -37.00 -12.86 -9.68
C SER A 99 -36.04 -11.89 -9.00
N GLN A 100 -36.37 -10.59 -9.01
CA GLN A 100 -35.56 -9.56 -8.34
C GLN A 100 -35.42 -9.80 -6.82
N LYS A 101 -36.46 -10.35 -6.18
CA LYS A 101 -36.45 -10.70 -4.75
C LYS A 101 -35.42 -11.80 -4.45
N CYS A 102 -35.29 -12.78 -5.35
CA CYS A 102 -34.30 -13.85 -5.23
C CYS A 102 -32.88 -13.30 -5.34
N ILE A 103 -32.59 -12.49 -6.38
CA ILE A 103 -31.28 -11.84 -6.56
C ILE A 103 -30.93 -10.93 -5.37
N GLY A 104 -31.89 -10.14 -4.88
CA GLY A 104 -31.71 -9.29 -3.70
C GLY A 104 -31.39 -10.08 -2.41
N GLY A 105 -31.96 -11.27 -2.24
CA GLY A 105 -31.67 -12.14 -1.10
C GLY A 105 -30.27 -12.77 -1.16
N ILE A 106 -29.82 -13.17 -2.36
CA ILE A 106 -28.44 -13.65 -2.56
C ILE A 106 -27.44 -12.53 -2.29
N ALA A 107 -27.75 -11.30 -2.72
CA ALA A 107 -26.94 -10.11 -2.45
C ALA A 107 -26.74 -9.88 -0.95
N ASP A 108 -27.81 -9.97 -0.16
CA ASP A 108 -27.72 -9.81 1.29
C ASP A 108 -26.84 -10.87 1.95
N LEU A 109 -26.99 -12.12 1.54
CA LEU A 109 -26.20 -13.22 2.08
C LEU A 109 -24.71 -13.04 1.77
N LYS A 110 -24.36 -12.64 0.55
CA LYS A 110 -22.96 -12.37 0.18
C LYS A 110 -22.40 -11.16 0.93
N ASN A 111 -23.17 -10.07 1.06
CA ASN A 111 -22.75 -8.89 1.82
C ASN A 111 -22.53 -9.20 3.30
N LYS A 112 -23.43 -9.96 3.92
CA LYS A 112 -23.29 -10.38 5.32
C LYS A 112 -22.04 -11.23 5.54
N LYS A 113 -21.79 -12.23 4.69
CA LYS A 113 -20.57 -13.05 4.74
C LYS A 113 -19.30 -12.22 4.57
N ARG A 114 -19.32 -11.21 3.68
CA ARG A 114 -18.18 -10.31 3.47
C ARG A 114 -17.91 -9.48 4.72
N GLN A 115 -18.93 -8.91 5.34
CA GLN A 115 -18.81 -8.15 6.59
C GLN A 115 -18.23 -9.00 7.72
N GLU A 116 -18.75 -10.21 7.92
CA GLU A 116 -18.24 -11.15 8.93
C GLU A 116 -16.77 -11.51 8.70
N LEU A 117 -16.37 -11.70 7.44
CA LEU A 117 -14.98 -11.98 7.09
C LEU A 117 -14.06 -10.76 7.31
N GLU A 118 -14.50 -9.56 6.94
CA GLU A 118 -13.74 -8.33 7.16
C GLU A 118 -13.57 -8.04 8.67
N GLU A 119 -14.61 -8.25 9.47
CA GLU A 119 -14.53 -8.13 10.93
C GLU A 119 -13.60 -9.17 11.55
N LYS A 120 -13.62 -10.42 11.06
CA LYS A 120 -12.68 -11.46 11.48
C LYS A 120 -11.24 -11.05 11.15
N LYS A 121 -10.96 -10.67 9.90
CA LYS A 121 -9.63 -10.20 9.49
C LYS A 121 -9.13 -9.04 10.35
N ARG A 122 -10.02 -8.10 10.69
CA ARG A 122 -9.67 -6.96 11.56
C ARG A 122 -9.31 -7.41 12.97
N ARG A 123 -10.04 -8.39 13.53
CA ARG A 123 -9.73 -8.96 14.84
C ARG A 123 -8.36 -9.67 14.83
N ASP A 124 -8.15 -10.56 13.86
CA ASP A 124 -6.89 -11.30 13.72
C ASP A 124 -5.69 -10.35 13.55
N LEU A 125 -5.86 -9.26 12.78
CA LEU A 125 -4.82 -8.24 12.62
C LEU A 125 -4.50 -7.49 13.93
N ASN A 126 -5.54 -7.14 14.70
CA ASN A 126 -5.37 -6.43 15.97
C ASN A 126 -4.71 -7.33 17.02
N GLU A 127 -5.06 -8.62 17.06
CA GLU A 127 -4.44 -9.61 17.94
C GLU A 127 -2.95 -9.79 17.60
N ALA A 128 -2.62 -10.01 16.32
CA ALA A 128 -1.24 -10.12 15.87
C ALA A 128 -0.42 -8.84 16.15
N LYS A 129 -1.05 -7.67 16.09
CA LYS A 129 -0.40 -6.40 16.44
C LYS A 129 -0.10 -6.32 17.93
N LEU A 130 -1.06 -6.71 18.78
CA LEU A 130 -0.88 -6.72 20.23
C LEU A 130 0.24 -7.68 20.65
N GLU A 131 0.28 -8.89 20.10
CA GLU A 131 1.34 -9.88 20.37
C GLU A 131 2.73 -9.36 19.97
N ARG A 132 2.84 -8.65 18.84
CA ARG A 132 4.09 -8.01 18.41
C ARG A 132 4.51 -6.91 19.38
N GLU A 133 3.59 -6.05 19.80
CA GLU A 133 3.88 -4.98 20.75
C GLU A 133 4.33 -5.55 22.11
N GLU A 134 3.67 -6.60 22.60
CA GLU A 134 4.10 -7.30 23.82
C GLU A 134 5.49 -7.92 23.69
N THR A 135 5.78 -8.55 22.56
CA THR A 135 7.10 -9.16 22.32
C THR A 135 8.18 -8.09 22.28
N ILE A 136 7.96 -6.98 21.57
CA ILE A 136 8.89 -5.85 21.53
C ILE A 136 9.12 -5.29 22.93
N ALA A 137 8.06 -5.07 23.71
CA ALA A 137 8.16 -4.56 25.07
C ALA A 137 8.96 -5.51 25.99
N LYS A 138 8.72 -6.83 25.90
CA LYS A 138 9.47 -7.85 26.65
C LYS A 138 10.95 -7.86 26.26
N THR A 139 11.27 -7.83 24.96
CA THR A 139 12.65 -7.79 24.48
C THR A 139 13.37 -6.51 24.91
N GLN A 140 12.72 -5.34 24.82
CA GLN A 140 13.29 -4.08 25.29
C GLN A 140 13.57 -4.10 26.79
N LYS A 141 12.64 -4.63 27.59
CA LYS A 141 12.82 -4.78 29.03
C LYS A 141 14.00 -5.71 29.36
N ALA A 142 14.06 -6.88 28.73
CA ALA A 142 15.16 -7.83 28.91
C ALA A 142 16.52 -7.21 28.51
N GLN A 143 16.56 -6.45 27.42
CA GLN A 143 17.78 -5.77 26.98
C GLN A 143 18.20 -4.67 27.98
N ALA A 144 17.24 -3.92 28.53
CA ALA A 144 17.52 -2.91 29.54
C ALA A 144 18.03 -3.54 30.86
N GLU A 145 17.44 -4.66 31.28
CA GLU A 145 17.91 -5.44 32.43
C GLU A 145 19.31 -6.00 32.20
N TYR A 146 19.57 -6.57 31.01
CA TYR A 146 20.91 -7.05 30.64
C TYR A 146 21.95 -5.93 30.70
N LYS A 147 21.67 -4.77 30.10
CA LYS A 147 22.57 -3.60 30.12
C LYS A 147 22.89 -3.10 31.53
N ARG A 148 22.01 -3.34 32.51
CA ARG A 148 22.21 -2.98 33.93
C ARG A 148 22.83 -4.11 34.75
N SER A 149 22.84 -5.33 34.24
CA SER A 149 23.43 -6.49 34.91
C SER A 149 24.96 -6.38 34.98
N PRO A 150 25.63 -7.06 35.93
CA PRO A 150 27.09 -7.10 36.01
C PRO A 150 27.74 -7.57 34.69
N ASN A 151 27.12 -8.54 34.00
CA ASN A 151 27.62 -9.05 32.72
C ASN A 151 27.52 -8.00 31.61
N GLY A 152 26.37 -7.33 31.46
CA GLY A 152 26.22 -6.28 30.46
C GLY A 152 27.09 -5.05 30.73
N ILE A 153 27.32 -4.71 32.02
CA ILE A 153 28.28 -3.67 32.40
C ILE A 153 29.72 -4.10 32.06
N ALA A 154 30.08 -5.35 32.33
CA ALA A 154 31.41 -5.89 32.01
C ALA A 154 31.67 -5.90 30.50
N GLU A 155 30.70 -6.34 29.70
CA GLU A 155 30.77 -6.31 28.24
C GLU A 155 30.89 -4.87 27.72
N ARG A 156 30.09 -3.94 28.22
CA ARG A 156 30.20 -2.52 27.83
C ARG A 156 31.57 -1.95 28.18
N LYS A 157 32.09 -2.24 29.37
CA LYS A 157 33.44 -1.82 29.79
C LYS A 157 34.52 -2.43 28.91
N LYS A 158 34.36 -3.70 28.49
CA LYS A 158 35.27 -4.37 27.57
C LYS A 158 35.28 -3.67 26.21
N LEU A 159 34.10 -3.42 25.62
CA LEU A 159 33.96 -2.70 24.36
C LEU A 159 34.53 -1.27 24.44
N GLU A 160 34.28 -0.55 25.53
CA GLU A 160 34.87 0.79 25.76
C GLU A 160 36.40 0.73 25.88
N ALA A 161 36.95 -0.30 26.53
CA ALA A 161 38.40 -0.49 26.65
C ALA A 161 39.05 -0.85 25.30
N ASP A 162 38.41 -1.74 24.54
CA ASP A 162 38.85 -2.13 23.20
C ASP A 162 38.82 -0.92 22.25
N TYR A 163 37.73 -0.15 22.25
CA TYR A 163 37.64 1.09 21.47
C TYR A 163 38.71 2.11 21.88
N LYS A 164 38.95 2.32 23.18
CA LYS A 164 40.03 3.21 23.67
C LYS A 164 41.40 2.74 23.19
N LYS A 165 41.65 1.42 23.15
CA LYS A 165 42.89 0.85 22.63
C LYS A 165 43.04 1.16 21.14
N ILE A 166 42.00 0.95 20.36
CA ILE A 166 41.97 1.25 18.91
C ILE A 166 42.24 2.74 18.67
N VAL A 167 41.52 3.63 19.35
CA VAL A 167 41.69 5.09 19.22
C VAL A 167 43.11 5.53 19.61
N LYS A 168 43.70 4.92 20.65
CA LYS A 168 45.10 5.19 21.02
C LYS A 168 46.07 4.80 19.91
N SER A 169 45.86 3.65 19.26
CA SER A 169 46.65 3.26 18.08
C SER A 169 46.44 4.21 16.90
N CYS A 170 45.21 4.64 16.63
CA CYS A 170 44.93 5.64 15.60
C CYS A 170 45.61 6.98 15.88
N ASN A 171 45.65 7.44 17.14
CA ASN A 171 46.36 8.66 17.51
C ASN A 171 47.88 8.54 17.35
N TYR A 172 48.44 7.34 17.58
CA TYR A 172 49.85 7.08 17.30
C TYR A 172 50.16 7.26 15.80
N PHE A 173 49.37 6.65 14.91
CA PHE A 173 49.53 6.82 13.47
C PHE A 173 49.33 8.29 13.05
N LEU A 174 48.32 8.97 13.61
CA LEU A 174 48.05 10.37 13.32
C LEU A 174 49.24 11.29 13.65
N SER A 175 49.85 11.11 14.83
CA SER A 175 51.01 11.88 15.24
C SER A 175 52.19 11.72 14.28
N ASP A 176 52.44 10.50 13.80
CA ASP A 176 53.50 10.23 12.83
C ASP A 176 53.21 10.92 11.49
N ILE A 177 51.96 10.98 11.05
CA ILE A 177 51.56 11.63 9.80
C ILE A 177 51.63 13.15 9.90
N LEU A 178 51.17 13.72 11.01
CA LEU A 178 51.28 15.16 11.26
C LEU A 178 52.75 15.63 11.24
N SER A 179 53.70 14.74 11.59
CA SER A 179 55.14 15.04 11.49
C SER A 179 55.67 15.02 10.04
N LYS A 180 55.01 14.29 9.14
CA LYS A 180 55.44 14.05 7.74
C LYS A 180 54.68 14.88 6.72
N LYS A 181 53.51 15.41 7.08
CA LYS A 181 52.59 16.11 6.17
C LYS A 181 52.11 17.42 6.81
N PRO A 182 51.93 18.49 6.02
CA PRO A 182 51.37 19.73 6.50
C PRO A 182 49.85 19.56 6.67
N LEU A 183 49.41 18.86 7.70
CA LEU A 183 47.99 18.74 8.06
C LEU A 183 47.71 19.62 9.29
N LYS A 184 46.57 20.30 9.27
CA LYS A 184 46.03 21.07 10.41
C LYS A 184 44.77 20.40 10.93
N GLU A 185 44.45 20.66 12.20
CA GLU A 185 43.17 20.30 12.83
C GLU A 185 42.79 18.81 12.67
N ALA A 186 43.79 17.94 12.64
CA ALA A 186 43.58 16.53 12.37
C ALA A 186 43.06 15.81 13.63
N SER A 187 41.97 15.08 13.49
CA SER A 187 41.38 14.28 14.59
C SER A 187 40.82 12.96 14.06
N VAL A 188 40.74 11.95 14.93
CA VAL A 188 40.11 10.66 14.61
C VAL A 188 38.61 10.88 14.47
N PHE A 189 38.10 10.69 13.26
CA PHE A 189 36.67 10.73 12.95
C PHE A 189 36.01 9.37 13.23
N ASP A 190 36.67 8.29 12.80
CA ASP A 190 36.19 6.92 13.00
C ASP A 190 37.37 5.96 13.15
N ALA A 191 37.17 4.87 13.88
CA ALA A 191 38.20 3.89 14.15
C ALA A 191 37.61 2.51 14.39
N VAL A 192 37.99 1.53 13.56
CA VAL A 192 37.46 0.17 13.60
C VAL A 192 38.59 -0.85 13.50
N GLU A 193 38.47 -1.96 14.23
CA GLU A 193 39.36 -3.12 14.05
C GLU A 193 38.79 -4.00 12.93
N THR A 194 39.53 -4.17 11.83
CA THR A 194 39.08 -4.92 10.65
C THR A 194 39.51 -6.39 10.70
N MET A 195 40.65 -6.67 11.35
CA MET A 195 41.19 -8.00 11.64
C MET A 195 41.95 -7.93 12.97
N PRO A 196 42.25 -9.06 13.63
CA PRO A 196 43.04 -9.03 14.86
C PRO A 196 44.34 -8.23 14.70
N ASN A 197 44.47 -7.17 15.50
CA ASN A 197 45.57 -6.20 15.48
C ASN A 197 45.65 -5.28 14.26
N VAL A 198 44.72 -5.35 13.31
CA VAL A 198 44.64 -4.44 12.15
C VAL A 198 43.49 -3.48 12.36
N VAL A 199 43.81 -2.20 12.44
CA VAL A 199 42.84 -1.13 12.63
C VAL A 199 42.77 -0.25 11.39
N MET A 200 41.56 0.14 11.03
CA MET A 200 41.29 1.17 10.04
C MET A 200 40.89 2.44 10.79
N CYS A 201 41.68 3.48 10.60
CA CYS A 201 41.51 4.79 11.22
C CYS A 201 41.15 5.80 10.14
N THR A 202 40.03 6.47 10.33
CA THR A 202 39.59 7.57 9.47
C THR A 202 39.79 8.87 10.22
N TYR A 203 40.50 9.80 9.61
CA TYR A 203 40.81 11.11 10.16
C TYR A 203 40.09 12.18 9.38
N GLN A 204 39.55 13.16 10.09
CA GLN A 204 39.15 14.43 9.52
C GLN A 204 40.30 15.41 9.77
N ALA A 205 40.83 16.00 8.71
CA ALA A 205 41.95 16.93 8.76
C ALA A 205 41.77 18.05 7.74
N THR A 206 42.64 19.06 7.82
CA THR A 206 42.62 20.20 6.92
C THR A 206 44.00 20.33 6.26
N ILE A 207 44.05 20.36 4.93
CA ILE A 207 45.28 20.64 4.18
C ILE A 207 45.34 22.16 3.96
N PRO A 208 46.43 22.85 4.38
CA PRO A 208 46.57 24.27 4.13
C PRO A 208 46.72 24.52 2.63
N GLY A 209 45.88 25.41 2.10
CA GLY A 209 45.97 25.87 0.72
C GLY A 209 46.56 27.28 0.64
N VAL A 210 46.95 27.68 -0.57
CA VAL A 210 47.49 29.04 -0.81
C VAL A 210 46.42 30.11 -0.59
N TYR A 211 45.16 29.80 -0.91
CA TYR A 211 44.04 30.74 -0.82
C TYR A 211 42.99 30.33 0.21
N VAL A 212 42.74 29.03 0.38
CA VAL A 212 41.74 28.47 1.28
C VAL A 212 42.23 27.12 1.80
N ASP A 213 42.05 26.88 3.09
CA ASP A 213 42.32 25.61 3.75
C ASP A 213 41.26 24.56 3.34
N ILE A 214 41.69 23.36 2.94
CA ILE A 214 40.82 22.34 2.33
C ILE A 214 40.53 21.22 3.34
N PRO A 215 39.27 21.01 3.76
CA PRO A 215 38.91 19.88 4.59
C PRO A 215 39.08 18.57 3.79
N THR A 216 39.70 17.58 4.42
CA THR A 216 39.99 16.28 3.81
C THR A 216 39.72 15.15 4.79
N ILE A 217 39.43 13.98 4.23
CA ILE A 217 39.30 12.73 4.97
C ILE A 217 40.44 11.83 4.56
N ILE A 218 41.17 11.32 5.55
CA ILE A 218 42.31 10.42 5.35
C ILE A 218 41.96 9.10 6.01
N THR A 219 42.00 8.01 5.26
CA THR A 219 41.78 6.67 5.80
C THR A 219 43.08 5.88 5.75
N ILE A 220 43.39 5.21 6.85
CA ILE A 220 44.64 4.51 7.07
C ILE A 220 44.34 3.16 7.65
N THR A 221 45.02 2.15 7.12
CA THR A 221 44.98 0.81 7.67
C THR A 221 46.33 0.51 8.29
N GLY A 222 46.35 0.21 9.58
CA GLY A 222 47.57 0.02 10.35
C GLY A 222 47.53 -1.23 11.21
N ASN A 223 48.68 -1.89 11.34
CA ASN A 223 48.88 -2.98 12.26
C ASN A 223 49.39 -2.44 13.61
N THR A 224 48.59 -2.67 14.65
CA THR A 224 48.81 -2.19 16.01
C THR A 224 49.93 -2.91 16.77
N GLN A 225 50.38 -4.09 16.31
CA GLN A 225 51.49 -4.82 16.95
C GLN A 225 52.85 -4.31 16.52
N ASN A 226 53.03 -4.07 15.22
CA ASN A 226 54.33 -3.67 14.65
C ASN A 226 54.39 -2.18 14.28
N GLY A 227 53.27 -1.45 14.38
CA GLY A 227 53.20 -0.03 14.09
C GLY A 227 53.24 0.34 12.59
N VAL A 228 53.18 -0.66 11.70
CA VAL A 228 53.22 -0.45 10.25
C VAL A 228 51.83 -0.04 9.76
N TYR A 229 51.75 0.97 8.91
CA TYR A 229 50.48 1.42 8.33
C TYR A 229 50.62 1.83 6.87
N GLU A 230 49.52 1.71 6.13
CA GLU A 230 49.37 2.14 4.75
C GLU A 230 48.31 3.22 4.68
N TYR A 231 48.57 4.27 3.88
CA TYR A 231 47.62 5.35 3.64
C TYR A 231 47.25 5.35 2.15
N LEU A 232 45.95 5.37 1.88
CA LEU A 232 45.43 5.61 0.53
C LEU A 232 45.38 7.12 0.33
N GLN A 233 46.27 7.65 -0.50
CA GLN A 233 46.19 9.04 -0.93
C GLN A 233 45.04 9.15 -1.96
N PRO A 234 44.00 9.97 -1.72
CA PRO A 234 43.12 10.36 -2.81
C PRO A 234 43.95 11.13 -3.84
N ARG A 235 43.91 10.67 -5.10
CA ARG A 235 44.55 11.32 -6.25
C ARG A 235 43.83 12.62 -6.61
#